data_AF-A0A0J9SSV8-F1
#
_entry.id   AF-A0A0J9SSV8-F1
#
_cell.length_a   1.000
_cell.length_b   1.000
_cell.length_c   1.000
_cell.angle_alpha   90.00
_cell.angle_beta   90.00
_cell.angle_gamma   90.00
#
_symmetry.space_group_name_H-M   'P 1'
#
loop_
_entity.id
_entity.type
_entity.pdbx_description
1 polymer ?
#
loop_
_entity_poly.entity_id
_entity_poly.type
_entity_poly.pdbx_seq_one_letter_code
_entity_poly.pdbx_strand_id
1 'polypeptide(L)'
;MSILHQYKIHNCNLLFNEDATVDDLIDIIEGNRKYIKCIYVYNKIDMLPLDEINAIASGENTVVISSSKSWNLDVLKEYIFQKLEIIRVYTKVRKEKPDFTNPITLTRQRGSQTVEAVLNQIH
;
A
#
# COMPACT_ATOMS: atom_id res chain seq x y z
N MET A 1 13.82 -20.49 -22.41
CA MET A 1 15.13 -20.62 -21.72
C MET A 1 16.11 -19.49 -22.09
N SER A 2 15.65 -18.26 -22.35
CA SER A 2 16.55 -17.15 -22.76
C SER A 2 16.82 -16.11 -21.67
N ILE A 3 15.90 -15.92 -20.71
CA ILE A 3 15.94 -14.79 -19.76
C ILE A 3 17.20 -14.83 -18.88
N LEU A 4 17.44 -15.92 -18.16
CA LEU A 4 18.63 -16.05 -17.28
C LEU A 4 19.95 -15.88 -18.05
N HIS A 5 20.01 -16.40 -19.28
CA HIS A 5 21.18 -16.27 -20.13
C HIS A 5 21.41 -14.81 -20.58
N GLN A 6 20.34 -14.05 -20.85
CA GLN A 6 20.43 -12.62 -21.13
C GLN A 6 20.93 -11.81 -19.92
N TYR A 7 20.54 -12.21 -18.71
CA TYR A 7 21.06 -11.64 -17.46
C TYR A 7 22.43 -12.23 -17.02
N LYS A 8 23.08 -13.04 -17.87
CA LYS A 8 24.40 -13.66 -17.62
C LYS A 8 24.46 -14.56 -16.37
N ILE A 9 23.33 -15.16 -15.99
CA ILE A 9 23.25 -16.13 -14.89
C ILE A 9 23.36 -17.54 -15.47
N HIS A 10 24.51 -18.18 -15.27
CA HIS A 10 24.80 -19.51 -15.82
C HIS A 10 24.47 -20.67 -14.87
N ASN A 11 24.43 -20.41 -13.57
CA ASN A 11 24.08 -21.41 -12.55
C ASN A 11 23.25 -20.73 -11.44
N CYS A 12 22.02 -21.22 -11.25
CA CYS A 12 21.14 -20.82 -10.16
C CYS A 12 20.13 -21.94 -9.86
N ASN A 13 19.56 -21.91 -8.66
CA ASN A 13 18.41 -22.73 -8.30
C ASN A 13 17.19 -21.81 -8.22
N LEU A 14 16.17 -22.06 -9.02
CA LEU A 14 14.91 -21.32 -9.01
C LEU A 14 13.82 -22.19 -8.40
N LEU A 15 13.18 -21.66 -7.36
CA LEU A 15 12.02 -22.29 -6.72
C LEU A 15 10.80 -21.41 -6.98
N PHE A 16 9.79 -21.97 -7.65
CA PHE A 16 8.49 -21.33 -7.84
C PHE A 16 7.50 -21.93 -6.85
N ASN A 17 6.99 -21.11 -5.93
CA ASN A 17 5.96 -21.51 -4.96
C ASN A 17 4.54 -21.15 -5.44
N GLU A 18 4.42 -20.55 -6.62
CA GLU A 18 3.18 -20.07 -7.24
C GLU A 18 3.31 -20.08 -8.76
N ASP A 19 2.20 -19.90 -9.46
CA ASP A 19 2.17 -19.76 -10.92
C ASP A 19 2.69 -18.37 -11.34
N ALA A 20 4.02 -18.22 -11.35
CA ALA A 20 4.70 -16.98 -11.70
C ALA A 20 4.79 -16.75 -13.22
N THR A 21 4.65 -15.49 -13.63
CA THR A 21 4.82 -15.08 -15.03
C THR A 21 6.29 -14.77 -15.36
N VAL A 22 6.57 -14.59 -16.65
CA VAL A 22 7.91 -14.17 -17.12
C VAL A 22 8.29 -12.80 -16.57
N ASP A 23 7.32 -11.87 -16.50
CA ASP A 23 7.55 -10.52 -15.98
C ASP A 23 7.84 -10.53 -14.48
N ASP A 24 7.18 -11.41 -13.71
CA ASP A 24 7.46 -11.57 -12.28
C ASP A 24 8.90 -12.03 -12.02
N LEU A 25 9.41 -12.96 -12.85
CA LEU A 25 10.80 -13.40 -12.78
C LEU A 25 11.77 -12.25 -13.12
N ILE A 26 11.44 -11.43 -14.12
CA ILE A 26 12.25 -10.27 -14.51
C ILE A 26 12.27 -9.23 -13.38
N ASP A 27 11.13 -8.93 -12.78
CA ASP A 27 11.01 -7.94 -11.71
C ASP A 27 11.85 -8.35 -10.48
N ILE A 28 11.90 -9.65 -10.15
CA ILE A 28 12.75 -10.18 -9.08
C ILE A 28 14.24 -10.08 -9.45
N ILE A 29 14.62 -10.38 -10.69
CA ILE A 29 16.02 -10.30 -11.14
C ILE A 29 16.53 -8.85 -11.16
N GLU A 30 15.71 -7.90 -11.60
CA GLU A 30 16.10 -6.49 -11.66
C GLU A 30 16.12 -5.82 -10.28
N GLY A 31 15.23 -6.22 -9.36
CA GLY A 31 15.19 -5.75 -7.97
C GLY A 31 14.99 -4.24 -7.79
N ASN A 32 14.76 -3.50 -8.88
CA ASN A 32 14.62 -2.03 -8.90
C ASN A 32 13.15 -1.58 -8.91
N ARG A 33 12.20 -2.52 -9.01
CA ARG A 33 10.76 -2.25 -9.05
C ARG A 33 10.25 -1.89 -7.66
N LYS A 34 9.41 -0.86 -7.59
CA LYS A 34 8.69 -0.48 -6.38
C LYS A 34 7.21 -0.76 -6.56
N TYR A 35 6.69 -1.79 -5.87
CA TYR A 35 5.27 -2.08 -5.84
C TYR A 35 4.56 -1.14 -4.87
N ILE A 36 3.67 -0.31 -5.42
CA ILE A 36 2.93 0.71 -4.66
C ILE A 36 1.45 0.33 -4.66
N LYS A 37 0.81 0.43 -3.49
CA LYS A 37 -0.64 0.21 -3.37
C LYS A 37 -1.39 1.28 -4.15
N CYS A 38 -2.40 0.88 -4.90
CA CYS A 38 -3.23 1.78 -5.70
C CYS A 38 -4.67 1.77 -5.19
N ILE A 39 -5.37 2.90 -5.37
CA ILE A 39 -6.81 3.05 -5.16
C ILE A 39 -7.37 3.71 -6.42
N TYR A 40 -8.36 3.10 -7.04
CA TYR A 40 -9.07 3.65 -8.19
C TYR A 40 -10.22 4.51 -7.71
N VAL A 41 -10.14 5.82 -7.97
CA VAL A 41 -11.14 6.79 -7.52
C VAL A 41 -11.98 7.23 -8.72
N TYR A 42 -13.24 6.80 -8.74
CA TYR A 42 -14.21 7.17 -9.77
C TYR A 42 -14.99 8.39 -9.31
N ASN A 43 -14.73 9.54 -9.93
CA ASN A 43 -15.40 10.79 -9.63
C ASN A 43 -16.61 11.02 -10.54
N LYS A 44 -17.48 11.98 -10.16
CA LYS A 44 -18.69 12.41 -10.88
C LYS A 44 -19.85 11.40 -10.85
N ILE A 45 -19.98 10.63 -9.78
CA ILE A 45 -21.12 9.70 -9.62
C ILE A 45 -22.48 10.37 -9.59
N ASP A 46 -22.53 11.69 -9.40
CA ASP A 46 -23.76 12.48 -9.49
C ASP A 46 -24.36 12.52 -10.91
N MET A 47 -23.62 12.08 -11.93
CA MET A 47 -24.08 11.98 -13.32
C MET A 47 -24.58 10.58 -13.70
N LEU A 48 -24.46 9.58 -12.80
CA LEU A 48 -24.77 8.18 -13.10
C LEU A 48 -25.98 7.70 -12.29
N PRO A 49 -26.76 6.73 -12.81
CA PRO A 49 -27.81 6.07 -12.04
C PRO A 49 -27.21 5.14 -10.97
N LEU A 50 -28.00 4.84 -9.93
CA LEU A 50 -27.53 4.06 -8.78
C LEU A 50 -27.03 2.66 -9.15
N ASP A 51 -27.64 2.00 -10.12
CA ASP A 51 -27.24 0.66 -10.55
C ASP A 51 -25.84 0.63 -11.16
N GLU A 52 -25.49 1.64 -11.96
CA GLU A 52 -24.15 1.79 -12.53
C GLU A 52 -23.11 2.13 -11.46
N ILE A 53 -23.47 2.98 -10.49
CA ILE A 53 -22.62 3.30 -9.34
C ILE A 53 -22.30 2.02 -8.55
N ASN A 54 -23.31 1.20 -8.28
CA ASN A 54 -23.14 -0.06 -7.53
C ASN A 54 -22.27 -1.06 -8.30
N ALA A 55 -22.42 -1.14 -9.62
CA ALA A 55 -21.57 -1.97 -10.47
C ALA A 55 -20.09 -1.56 -10.38
N ILE A 56 -19.80 -0.25 -10.48
CA ILE A 56 -18.42 0.27 -10.37
C ILE A 56 -17.88 0.07 -8.95
N ALA A 57 -18.68 0.34 -7.92
CA ALA A 57 -18.29 0.22 -6.53
C ALA A 57 -17.94 -1.22 -6.11
N SER A 58 -18.36 -2.23 -6.88
CA SER A 58 -18.02 -3.64 -6.65
C SER A 58 -16.57 -4.01 -7.03
N GLY A 59 -15.88 -3.13 -7.75
CA GLY A 59 -14.51 -3.37 -8.21
C GLY A 59 -13.49 -3.42 -7.07
N GLU A 60 -12.42 -4.20 -7.27
CA GLU A 60 -11.31 -4.22 -6.31
C GLU A 60 -10.61 -2.86 -6.22
N ASN A 61 -10.16 -2.50 -5.02
CA ASN A 61 -9.44 -1.24 -4.75
C ASN A 61 -10.16 0.01 -5.25
N THR A 62 -11.48 -0.03 -5.38
CA THR A 62 -12.27 1.02 -6.02
C THR A 62 -13.05 1.83 -4.99
N VAL A 63 -13.09 3.16 -5.19
CA VAL A 63 -13.92 4.08 -4.41
C VAL A 63 -14.64 5.03 -5.37
N VAL A 64 -15.96 5.11 -5.24
CA VAL A 64 -16.81 6.03 -5.99
C VAL A 64 -17.07 7.30 -5.19
N ILE A 65 -16.86 8.48 -5.79
CA ILE A 65 -17.02 9.78 -5.14
C ILE A 65 -17.74 10.80 -6.03
N SER A 66 -18.32 11.83 -5.41
CA SER A 66 -18.66 13.08 -6.09
C SER A 66 -17.99 14.24 -5.38
N SER A 67 -16.95 14.80 -6.00
CA SER A 67 -16.23 15.95 -5.44
C SER A 67 -17.11 17.20 -5.37
N SER A 68 -18.04 17.37 -6.32
CA SER A 68 -18.92 18.54 -6.37
C SER A 68 -19.97 18.52 -5.26
N LYS A 69 -20.50 17.33 -4.93
CA LYS A 69 -21.51 17.16 -3.87
C LYS A 69 -20.90 16.71 -2.53
N SER A 70 -19.58 16.57 -2.48
CA SER A 70 -18.84 16.03 -1.33
C SER A 70 -19.31 14.64 -0.87
N TRP A 71 -19.76 13.79 -1.80
CA TRP A 71 -20.21 12.44 -1.50
C TRP A 71 -19.04 11.47 -1.41
N ASN A 72 -19.09 10.56 -0.42
CA ASN A 72 -18.11 9.49 -0.17
C ASN A 72 -16.66 9.93 0.04
N LEU A 73 -16.41 11.22 0.28
CA LEU A 73 -15.06 11.71 0.56
C LEU A 73 -14.50 11.15 1.88
N ASP A 74 -15.36 10.93 2.88
CA ASP A 74 -14.93 10.34 4.15
C ASP A 74 -14.60 8.86 4.01
N VAL A 75 -15.39 8.11 3.22
CA VAL A 75 -15.08 6.73 2.84
C VAL A 75 -13.73 6.65 2.12
N LEU A 76 -13.44 7.59 1.21
CA LEU A 76 -12.14 7.65 0.55
C LEU A 76 -11.00 7.88 1.55
N LYS A 77 -11.16 8.80 2.52
CA LYS A 77 -10.15 9.05 3.56
C LYS A 77 -9.91 7.82 4.42
N GLU A 78 -10.97 7.15 4.85
CA GLU A 78 -10.88 5.91 5.65
C GLU A 78 -10.18 4.81 4.86
N TYR A 79 -10.53 4.64 3.59
CA TYR A 79 -9.92 3.64 2.72
C TYR A 79 -8.43 3.92 2.48
N ILE A 80 -8.05 5.18 2.27
CA ILE A 80 -6.64 5.61 2.19
C ILE A 80 -5.91 5.24 3.49
N PHE A 81 -6.48 5.60 4.65
CA PHE A 81 -5.86 5.33 5.95
C PHE A 81 -5.67 3.83 6.18
N GLN A 82 -6.67 3.02 5.84
CA GLN A 82 -6.61 1.56 5.91
C GLN A 82 -5.52 1.00 5.00
N LYS A 83 -5.44 1.46 3.74
CA LYS A 83 -4.43 1.01 2.76
C LYS A 83 -3.00 1.40 3.16
N LEU A 84 -2.81 2.55 3.82
CA LEU A 84 -1.51 2.99 4.29
C LEU A 84 -0.95 2.11 5.43
N GLU A 85 -1.79 1.33 6.12
CA GLU A 85 -1.39 0.43 7.24
C GLU A 85 -0.52 1.16 8.27
N ILE A 86 -0.97 2.35 8.68
CA ILE A 86 -0.21 3.23 9.55
C ILE A 86 -0.21 2.67 10.98
N ILE A 87 0.98 2.48 11.54
CA ILE A 87 1.18 2.18 12.97
C ILE A 87 1.63 3.46 13.67
N ARG A 88 0.88 3.85 14.69
CA ARG A 88 1.22 4.98 15.57
C ARG A 88 1.79 4.45 16.87
N VAL A 89 3.04 4.80 17.16
CA VAL A 89 3.73 4.45 18.41
C VAL A 89 3.79 5.69 19.28
N TYR A 90 3.28 5.56 20.50
CA TYR A 90 3.25 6.65 21.48
C TYR A 90 4.35 6.40 22.52
N THR A 91 5.21 7.40 22.72
CA THR A 91 6.29 7.30 23.70
C THR A 91 5.75 7.57 25.10
N LYS A 92 6.38 6.94 26.09
CA LYS A 92 6.03 7.10 27.49
C LYS A 92 7.30 7.23 28.33
N VAL A 93 7.43 8.36 29.02
CA VAL A 93 8.48 8.56 30.02
C VAL A 93 8.12 7.78 31.29
N ARG A 94 9.14 7.25 31.97
CA ARG A 94 8.94 6.51 33.22
C ARG A 94 8.26 7.42 34.26
N LYS A 95 7.16 6.94 34.84
CA LYS A 95 6.29 7.64 35.83
C LYS A 95 5.35 8.72 35.25
N GLU A 96 5.39 8.99 33.95
CA GLU A 96 4.45 9.91 33.29
C GLU A 96 3.38 9.14 32.51
N LYS A 97 2.31 9.85 32.12
CA LYS A 97 1.33 9.31 31.18
C LYS A 97 1.92 9.32 29.76
N PRO A 98 1.53 8.38 28.90
CA PRO A 98 1.92 8.43 27.48
C PRO A 98 1.47 9.76 26.86
N ASP A 99 2.31 10.33 26.01
CA ASP A 99 1.93 11.46 25.18
C ASP A 99 1.17 10.94 23.95
N PHE A 100 -0.09 11.37 23.80
CA PHE A 100 -0.94 11.01 22.65
C PHE A 100 -0.99 12.09 21.56
N THR A 101 -0.29 13.20 21.75
CA THR A 101 -0.31 14.33 20.80
C THR A 101 0.64 14.10 19.62
N ASN A 102 1.83 13.54 19.86
CA ASN A 102 2.88 13.37 18.86
C ASN A 102 3.31 11.90 18.69
N PRO A 103 2.55 11.08 17.93
CA PRO A 103 2.95 9.72 17.64
C PRO A 103 4.10 9.63 16.65
N ILE A 104 4.98 8.66 16.89
CA ILE A 104 5.92 8.18 15.88
C ILE A 104 5.14 7.33 14.89
N THR A 105 5.22 7.68 13.61
CA THR A 105 4.37 7.09 12.56
C THR A 105 5.20 6.16 11.68
N LEU A 106 4.92 4.87 11.76
CA LEU A 106 5.52 3.85 10.91
C LEU A 106 4.54 3.42 9.83
N THR A 107 5.03 3.17 8.63
CA THR A 107 4.24 2.57 7.54
C THR A 107 5.05 1.49 6.86
N ARG A 108 4.39 0.38 6.50
CA ARG A 108 5.04 -0.76 5.84
C ARG A 108 5.67 -0.39 4.49
N GLN A 109 5.17 0.67 3.85
CA GLN A 109 5.70 1.19 2.59
C GLN A 109 7.02 1.96 2.74
N ARG A 110 7.32 2.50 3.92
CA ARG A 110 8.53 3.33 4.15
C ARG A 110 9.66 2.57 4.81
N GLY A 111 9.38 1.45 5.47
CA GLY A 111 10.41 0.66 6.13
C GLY A 111 9.84 -0.46 7.01
N SER A 112 10.71 -1.05 7.82
CA SER A 112 10.34 -2.09 8.77
C SER A 112 9.49 -1.53 9.91
N GLN A 113 8.59 -2.37 10.42
CA GLN A 113 7.72 -2.05 11.56
C GLN A 113 8.30 -2.66 12.85
N THR A 114 9.59 -2.43 13.11
CA THR A 114 10.31 -2.97 14.26
C THR A 114 10.56 -1.92 15.34
N VAL A 115 10.89 -2.37 16.56
CA VAL A 115 11.31 -1.47 17.65
C VAL A 115 12.55 -0.67 17.24
N GLU A 116 13.49 -1.30 16.54
CA GLU A 116 14.68 -0.63 16.00
C GLU A 116 14.31 0.51 15.03
N ALA A 117 13.32 0.30 14.15
CA ALA A 117 12.84 1.35 13.25
C ALA A 117 12.25 2.55 14.00
N VAL A 118 11.59 2.30 15.16
CA VAL A 118 11.13 3.37 16.06
C VAL A 118 12.32 4.12 16.64
N LEU A 119 13.32 3.40 17.16
CA LEU A 119 14.50 4.00 17.78
C LEU A 119 15.27 4.87 16.78
N ASN A 120 15.50 4.37 15.55
CA ASN A 120 16.17 5.11 14.48
C ASN A 120 15.44 6.41 14.06
N GLN A 121 14.13 6.53 14.32
CA GLN A 121 13.39 7.78 14.09
C GLN A 121 13.51 8.77 15.25
N ILE A 122 13.85 8.30 16.44
CA ILE A 122 14.05 9.14 17.63
C ILE A 122 15.48 9.67 17.66
N HIS A 123 16.47 8.78 17.54
CA HIS A 123 17.89 9.07 17.36
C HIS A 123 18.69 7.78 17.17
#